data_AF-A0A962YJF0-F1
#
_entry.id   AF-A0A962YJF0-F1
#
_cell.length_a   1.000
_cell.length_b   1.000
_cell.length_c   1.000
_cell.angle_alpha   90.00
_cell.angle_beta   90.00
_cell.angle_gamma   90.00
#
_symmetry.space_group_name_H-M   'P 1'
#
loop_
_entity.id
_entity.type
_entity.pdbx_description
1 polymer ?
#
loop_
_entity_poly.entity_id
_entity_poly.type
_entity_poly.pdbx_seq_one_letter_code
_entity_poly.pdbx_strand_id
1 'polypeptide(L)'
;MSKELDRIASRIPCLDTDNIVATLISSAGYHCHVWQSMGMLRRSHSSTGLNFVIKVYRGSCSWRETRIYQRQYEMLKTALDDIVPQALFVAAEVDGQVSVIVFAETVSPWFNLANPANEEEAVPLLRKLPKARTQLQRFVSAAQHWQQAADARVIDLYGYDNLVLDRNYNVRYIDSFEVFFNPDLLVILDQPDPVLAQRIEIALQRLDYLAHLLRQSD
;
A
#
# COMPACT_ATOMS: atom_id res chain seq x y z
N MET A 1 -12.39 17.89 -26.39
CA MET A 1 -12.32 17.47 -24.97
C MET A 1 -10.85 17.26 -24.66
N SER A 2 -10.21 18.25 -24.04
CA SER A 2 -8.76 18.22 -23.75
C SER A 2 -8.48 17.19 -22.66
N LYS A 3 -7.50 16.32 -22.89
CA LYS A 3 -6.87 15.51 -21.85
C LYS A 3 -6.55 16.42 -20.65
N GLU A 4 -7.16 16.16 -19.49
CA GLU A 4 -6.60 16.66 -18.23
C GLU A 4 -5.12 16.31 -18.22
N LEU A 5 -4.28 17.30 -17.98
CA LEU A 5 -2.84 17.21 -18.17
C LEU A 5 -2.25 16.08 -17.31
N ASP A 6 -1.54 15.14 -17.96
CA ASP A 6 -0.68 14.10 -17.38
C ASP A 6 0.51 14.70 -16.62
N ARG A 7 0.27 15.43 -15.52
CA ARG A 7 1.32 16.07 -14.71
C ARG A 7 0.97 16.04 -13.23
N ILE A 8 1.99 15.80 -12.41
CA ILE A 8 1.86 15.90 -10.96
C ILE A 8 1.52 17.34 -10.61
N ALA A 9 0.33 17.57 -10.05
CA ALA A 9 -0.15 18.91 -9.73
C ALA A 9 0.66 19.60 -8.61
N SER A 10 1.24 18.81 -7.71
CA SER A 10 2.06 19.33 -6.62
C SER A 10 3.46 19.72 -7.09
N ARG A 11 3.97 20.83 -6.56
CA ARG A 11 5.35 21.28 -6.73
C ARG A 11 6.25 20.57 -5.73
N ILE A 12 7.22 19.82 -6.26
CA ILE A 12 8.17 19.05 -5.46
C ILE A 12 9.57 19.50 -5.88
N PRO A 13 10.32 20.31 -5.10
CA PRO A 13 11.59 20.89 -5.57
C PRO A 13 12.66 19.87 -5.98
N CYS A 14 12.63 18.66 -5.40
CA CYS A 14 13.55 17.58 -5.75
C CYS A 14 13.10 16.75 -6.96
N LEU A 15 12.01 17.12 -7.63
CA LEU A 15 11.45 16.42 -8.77
C LEU A 15 11.04 17.42 -9.86
N ASP A 16 11.43 17.20 -11.11
CA ASP A 16 11.01 18.06 -12.22
C ASP A 16 9.55 17.75 -12.63
N THR A 17 8.61 18.17 -11.77
CA THR A 17 7.17 17.89 -11.89
C THR A 17 6.57 18.43 -13.18
N ASP A 18 7.16 19.47 -13.77
CA ASP A 18 6.68 20.10 -15.00
C ASP A 18 6.99 19.27 -16.26
N ASN A 19 8.09 18.50 -16.23
CA ASN A 19 8.58 17.74 -17.38
C ASN A 19 8.43 16.21 -17.21
N ILE A 20 8.10 15.73 -16.01
CA ILE A 20 7.81 14.31 -15.80
C ILE A 20 6.42 13.99 -16.36
N VAL A 21 6.40 13.10 -17.35
CA VAL A 21 5.16 12.50 -17.83
C VAL A 21 4.67 11.53 -16.76
N ALA A 22 3.55 11.85 -16.14
CA ALA A 22 2.92 11.00 -15.15
C ALA A 22 1.40 11.00 -15.30
N THR A 23 0.79 9.82 -15.23
CA THR A 23 -0.67 9.68 -15.26
C THR A 23 -1.17 9.46 -13.84
N LEU A 24 -2.18 10.23 -13.42
CA LEU A 24 -2.85 10.02 -12.14
C LEU A 24 -3.63 8.70 -12.20
N ILE A 25 -3.18 7.68 -11.45
CA ILE A 25 -3.81 6.35 -11.45
C ILE A 25 -4.68 6.13 -10.22
N SER A 26 -4.51 6.92 -9.16
CA SER A 26 -5.44 6.94 -8.04
C SER A 26 -5.45 8.29 -7.32
N SER A 27 -6.63 8.91 -7.30
CA SER A 27 -6.98 10.03 -6.42
C SER A 27 -8.03 9.64 -5.38
N ALA A 28 -8.38 8.36 -5.27
CA ALA A 28 -9.31 7.85 -4.27
C ALA A 28 -8.58 7.33 -3.01
N GLY A 29 -7.25 7.18 -3.05
CA GLY A 29 -6.45 6.79 -1.90
C GLY A 29 -6.58 7.79 -0.74
N TYR A 30 -6.88 7.28 0.45
CA TYR A 30 -7.18 8.11 1.62
C TYR A 30 -5.97 8.96 2.06
N HIS A 31 -4.75 8.40 1.97
CA HIS A 31 -3.52 9.06 2.45
C HIS A 31 -2.72 9.79 1.35
N CYS A 32 -2.89 9.43 0.07
CA CYS A 32 -2.00 9.93 -1.00
C CYS A 32 -2.68 10.11 -2.36
N HIS A 33 -2.02 10.88 -3.22
CA HIS A 33 -2.23 10.83 -4.67
C HIS A 33 -1.19 9.89 -5.28
N VAL A 34 -1.62 9.01 -6.19
CA VAL A 34 -0.74 8.04 -6.84
C VAL A 34 -0.64 8.33 -8.32
N TRP A 35 0.58 8.63 -8.75
CA TRP A 35 0.92 8.92 -10.14
C TRP A 35 1.77 7.78 -10.67
N GLN A 36 1.46 7.25 -11.85
CA GLN A 36 2.32 6.30 -12.54
C GLN A 36 3.20 7.04 -13.52
N SER A 37 4.49 6.74 -13.52
CA SER A 37 5.42 7.27 -14.50
C SER A 37 6.30 6.16 -15.07
N MET A 38 6.70 6.35 -16.32
CA MET A 38 7.68 5.52 -16.99
C MET A 38 8.94 6.35 -17.22
N GLY A 39 10.07 5.84 -16.75
CA GLY A 39 11.37 6.46 -16.91
C GLY A 39 12.40 5.50 -17.48
N MET A 40 13.62 5.99 -17.63
CA MET A 40 14.79 5.16 -17.89
C MET A 40 15.82 5.41 -16.82
N LEU A 41 16.19 4.37 -16.09
CA LEU A 41 17.38 4.40 -15.26
C LEU A 41 18.60 4.23 -16.15
N ARG A 42 19.35 5.31 -16.36
CA ARG A 42 20.65 5.27 -17.06
C ARG A 42 21.76 5.06 -16.03
N ARG A 43 22.36 3.87 -16.04
CA ARG A 43 23.66 3.61 -15.42
C ARG A 43 24.73 3.65 -16.49
N SER A 44 25.99 3.83 -16.08
CA SER A 44 27.13 4.12 -16.95
C SER A 44 27.20 3.24 -18.21
N HIS A 45 26.74 1.99 -18.15
CA HIS A 45 26.77 1.02 -19.26
C HIS A 45 25.42 0.34 -19.56
N SER A 46 24.30 0.80 -18.97
CA SER A 46 22.98 0.21 -19.22
C SER A 46 21.85 1.21 -19.01
N SER A 47 20.90 1.24 -19.94
CA SER A 47 19.61 1.89 -19.73
C SER A 47 18.55 0.84 -19.46
N THR A 48 17.94 0.88 -18.28
CA THR A 48 16.82 0.00 -17.93
C THR A 48 15.55 0.82 -17.87
N GLY A 49 14.50 0.37 -18.55
CA GLY A 49 13.16 0.96 -18.39
C GLY A 49 12.70 0.81 -16.95
N LEU A 50 12.26 1.91 -16.34
CA LEU A 50 11.75 1.95 -14.97
C LEU A 50 10.27 2.27 -15.06
N ASN A 51 9.41 1.36 -14.60
CA ASN A 51 7.98 1.64 -14.39
C ASN A 51 7.74 1.72 -12.89
N PHE A 52 7.28 2.87 -12.42
CA PHE A 52 7.18 3.14 -11.00
C PHE A 52 5.95 4.02 -10.71
N VAL A 53 5.53 4.00 -9.46
CA VAL A 53 4.51 4.89 -8.94
C VAL A 53 5.14 5.91 -8.00
N ILE A 54 4.66 7.14 -8.09
CA ILE A 54 5.00 8.25 -7.20
C ILE A 54 3.76 8.49 -6.35
N LYS A 55 3.89 8.22 -5.06
CA LYS A 55 2.84 8.47 -4.06
C LYS A 55 3.18 9.74 -3.31
N VAL A 56 2.33 10.75 -3.42
CA VAL A 56 2.48 12.03 -2.71
C VAL A 56 1.51 12.03 -1.55
N TYR A 57 2.02 12.12 -0.31
CA TYR A 57 1.17 12.18 0.88
C TYR A 57 0.30 13.44 0.84
N ARG A 58 -0.98 13.32 1.21
CA ARG A 58 -1.95 14.44 1.16
C ARG A 58 -1.75 15.46 2.26
N GLY A 59 -1.20 15.04 3.40
CA GLY A 59 -0.92 15.93 4.53
C GLY A 59 0.48 16.53 4.48
N SER A 60 0.75 17.40 5.44
CA SER A 60 2.12 17.64 5.87
C SER A 60 2.54 16.54 6.84
N CYS A 61 3.82 16.21 6.83
CA CYS A 61 4.40 15.36 7.86
C CYS A 61 5.80 15.88 8.18
N SER A 62 6.13 15.91 9.46
CA SER A 62 7.48 16.19 9.92
C SER A 62 8.46 15.11 9.45
N TRP A 63 9.75 15.46 9.42
CA TRP A 63 10.83 14.49 9.17
C TRP A 63 10.79 13.30 10.14
N ARG A 64 10.26 13.49 11.36
CA ARG A 64 10.10 12.42 12.34
C ARG A 64 8.99 11.46 11.94
N GLU A 65 7.84 11.97 11.48
CA GLU A 65 6.74 11.16 10.97
C GLU A 65 7.14 10.39 9.71
N THR A 66 7.91 11.00 8.81
CA THR A 66 8.46 10.28 7.64
C THR A 66 9.27 9.05 8.06
N ARG A 67 10.12 9.19 9.09
CA ARG A 67 10.89 8.04 9.64
C ARG A 67 9.99 6.98 10.26
N ILE A 68 8.85 7.36 10.83
CA ILE A 68 7.87 6.39 11.37
C ILE A 68 7.26 5.60 10.22
N TYR A 69 6.79 6.26 9.15
CA TYR A 69 6.23 5.58 7.98
C TYR A 69 7.25 4.64 7.33
N GLN A 70 8.49 5.11 7.14
CA GLN A 70 9.55 4.29 6.58
C GLN A 70 9.80 3.04 7.44
N ARG A 71 9.88 3.18 8.77
CA ARG A 71 10.08 2.04 9.68
C ARG A 71 8.93 1.04 9.62
N GLN A 72 7.68 1.52 9.61
CA GLN A 72 6.50 0.65 9.48
C GLN A 72 6.53 -0.12 8.16
N TYR A 73 6.87 0.55 7.06
CA TYR A 73 7.04 -0.09 5.77
C TYR A 73 8.20 -1.11 5.77
N GLU A 74 9.35 -0.79 6.36
CA GLU A 74 10.48 -1.73 6.48
C GLU A 74 10.11 -2.97 7.31
N MET A 75 9.31 -2.81 8.36
CA MET A 75 8.75 -3.93 9.13
C MET A 75 7.86 -4.83 8.26
N LEU A 76 6.93 -4.24 7.49
CA LEU A 76 6.11 -5.00 6.55
C LEU A 76 6.98 -5.73 5.53
N LYS A 77 7.92 -5.02 4.91
CA LYS A 77 8.78 -5.56 3.85
C LYS A 77 9.64 -6.71 4.36
N THR A 78 10.14 -6.62 5.59
CA THR A 78 10.93 -7.68 6.21
C THR A 78 10.09 -8.94 6.46
N ALA A 79 8.85 -8.79 6.93
CA ALA A 79 7.99 -9.93 7.25
C ALA A 79 7.33 -10.56 6.01
N LEU A 80 7.02 -9.76 5.00
CA LEU A 80 6.19 -10.16 3.86
C LEU A 80 6.96 -10.27 2.55
N ASP A 81 8.22 -9.83 2.52
CA ASP A 81 9.16 -9.92 1.41
C ASP A 81 8.55 -9.54 0.05
N ASP A 82 8.42 -10.49 -0.88
CA ASP A 82 7.93 -10.26 -2.23
C ASP A 82 6.45 -9.86 -2.31
N ILE A 83 5.68 -9.98 -1.23
CA ILE A 83 4.29 -9.48 -1.20
C ILE A 83 4.24 -7.95 -1.18
N VAL A 84 5.24 -7.29 -0.59
CA VAL A 84 5.29 -5.83 -0.50
C VAL A 84 6.20 -5.31 -1.62
N PRO A 85 5.71 -4.51 -2.59
CA PRO A 85 6.52 -3.95 -3.67
C PRO A 85 7.63 -3.08 -3.11
N GLN A 86 8.81 -3.06 -3.74
CA GLN A 86 9.92 -2.21 -3.26
C GLN A 86 9.53 -0.74 -3.31
N ALA A 87 9.95 0.02 -2.31
CA ALA A 87 9.66 1.43 -2.20
C ALA A 87 10.80 2.24 -1.57
N LEU A 88 10.94 3.49 -2.00
CA LEU A 88 11.88 4.48 -1.48
C LEU A 88 11.09 5.66 -0.92
N PHE A 89 11.32 5.98 0.35
CA PHE A 89 10.73 7.13 1.03
C PHE A 89 11.68 8.33 0.91
N VAL A 90 11.15 9.44 0.41
CA VAL A 90 11.87 10.70 0.25
C VAL A 90 11.12 11.76 1.02
N ALA A 91 11.71 12.20 2.12
CA ALA A 91 11.21 13.36 2.83
C ALA A 91 11.60 14.62 2.03
N ALA A 92 10.60 15.46 1.74
CA ALA A 92 10.71 16.56 0.79
C ALA A 92 9.76 17.69 1.16
N GLU A 93 9.95 18.85 0.55
CA GLU A 93 8.94 19.89 0.54
C GLU A 93 7.96 19.62 -0.60
N VAL A 94 6.66 19.67 -0.33
CA VAL A 94 5.57 19.54 -1.30
C VAL A 94 4.67 20.74 -1.12
N ASP A 95 4.53 21.55 -2.16
CA ASP A 95 3.71 22.78 -2.14
C ASP A 95 4.06 23.73 -0.98
N GLY A 96 5.34 23.82 -0.61
CA GLY A 96 5.82 24.70 0.47
C GLY A 96 5.76 24.09 1.87
N GLN A 97 5.30 22.84 2.02
CA GLN A 97 5.20 22.16 3.31
C GLN A 97 6.09 20.91 3.37
N VAL A 98 6.67 20.65 4.53
CA VAL A 98 7.40 19.39 4.76
C VAL A 98 6.42 18.23 4.68
N SER A 99 6.75 17.25 3.84
CA SER A 99 5.94 16.07 3.59
C SER A 99 6.84 14.91 3.14
N VAL A 100 6.23 13.83 2.66
CA VAL A 100 6.89 12.63 2.19
C VAL A 100 6.35 12.20 0.83
N ILE A 101 7.28 11.75 -0.01
CA ILE A 101 7.00 11.14 -1.30
C ILE A 101 7.54 9.72 -1.27
N VAL A 102 6.79 8.79 -1.84
CA VAL A 102 7.23 7.41 -2.01
C VAL A 102 7.32 7.07 -3.49
N PHE A 103 8.49 6.59 -3.90
CA PHE A 103 8.68 5.94 -5.20
C PHE A 103 8.57 4.44 -5.00
N ALA A 104 7.61 3.78 -5.62
CA ALA A 104 7.44 2.33 -5.49
C ALA A 104 7.38 1.63 -6.84
N GLU A 105 7.70 0.34 -6.85
CA GLU A 105 7.49 -0.53 -8.00
C GLU A 105 6.02 -0.52 -8.41
N THR A 106 5.77 -0.43 -9.72
CA THR A 106 4.40 -0.56 -10.22
C THR A 106 3.91 -1.99 -10.07
N VAL A 107 2.80 -2.16 -9.35
CA VAL A 107 1.98 -3.37 -9.40
C VAL A 107 0.91 -3.16 -10.45
N SER A 108 0.61 -4.21 -11.23
CA SER A 108 -0.55 -4.24 -12.13
C SER A 108 -1.61 -5.15 -11.51
N PRO A 109 -2.56 -4.60 -10.71
CA PRO A 109 -3.63 -5.39 -10.13
C PRO A 109 -4.42 -6.10 -11.22
N TRP A 110 -4.76 -7.35 -10.95
CA TRP A 110 -5.60 -8.17 -11.81
C TRP A 110 -6.86 -8.65 -11.08
N PHE A 111 -6.73 -9.01 -9.80
CA PHE A 111 -7.85 -9.48 -9.00
C PHE A 111 -7.73 -8.93 -7.57
N ASN A 112 -8.82 -8.40 -7.03
CA ASN A 112 -8.84 -7.88 -5.66
C ASN A 112 -9.15 -9.01 -4.67
N LEU A 113 -8.16 -9.41 -3.89
CA LEU A 113 -8.27 -10.47 -2.89
C LEU A 113 -8.88 -10.00 -1.57
N ALA A 114 -8.78 -8.70 -1.23
CA ALA A 114 -9.31 -8.17 0.02
C ALA A 114 -10.81 -7.85 -0.03
N ASN A 115 -11.44 -7.93 -1.20
CA ASN A 115 -12.87 -7.64 -1.37
C ASN A 115 -13.73 -8.92 -1.18
N PRO A 116 -14.55 -9.01 -0.11
CA PRO A 116 -15.42 -10.16 0.13
C PRO A 116 -16.43 -10.45 -0.99
N ALA A 117 -16.80 -9.44 -1.79
CA ALA A 117 -17.69 -9.64 -2.94
C ALA A 117 -17.11 -10.60 -4.00
N ASN A 118 -15.80 -10.86 -3.98
CA ASN A 118 -15.11 -11.73 -4.92
C ASN A 118 -14.92 -13.17 -4.40
N GLU A 119 -15.52 -13.54 -3.26
CA GLU A 119 -15.30 -14.85 -2.61
C GLU A 119 -15.53 -16.05 -3.56
N GLU A 120 -16.62 -16.04 -4.31
CA GLU A 120 -17.00 -17.14 -5.22
C GLU A 120 -15.94 -17.41 -6.29
N GLU A 121 -15.22 -16.38 -6.72
CA GLU A 121 -14.12 -16.48 -7.69
C GLU A 121 -12.76 -16.71 -7.01
N ALA A 122 -12.55 -16.13 -5.82
CA ALA A 122 -11.28 -16.17 -5.11
C ALA A 122 -10.91 -17.59 -4.65
N VAL A 123 -11.86 -18.36 -4.13
CA VAL A 123 -11.58 -19.72 -3.62
C VAL A 123 -11.12 -20.68 -4.74
N PRO A 124 -11.86 -20.84 -5.87
CA PRO A 124 -11.39 -21.68 -6.98
C PRO A 124 -10.05 -21.22 -7.58
N LEU A 125 -9.81 -19.91 -7.59
CA LEU A 125 -8.58 -19.32 -8.09
C LEU A 125 -7.38 -19.67 -7.21
N LEU A 126 -7.49 -19.51 -5.88
CA LEU A 126 -6.45 -19.86 -4.93
C LEU A 126 -6.13 -21.36 -4.91
N ARG A 127 -7.13 -22.24 -5.09
CA ARG A 127 -6.91 -23.69 -5.27
C ARG A 127 -6.02 -24.02 -6.47
N LYS A 128 -6.11 -23.23 -7.54
CA LYS A 128 -5.31 -23.40 -8.76
C LYS A 128 -3.92 -22.73 -8.68
N LEU A 129 -3.71 -21.85 -7.72
CA LEU A 129 -2.51 -21.00 -7.60
C LEU A 129 -1.79 -21.27 -6.27
N PRO A 130 -1.05 -22.40 -6.15
CA PRO A 130 -0.43 -22.79 -4.89
C PRO A 130 0.57 -21.75 -4.37
N LYS A 131 1.29 -21.06 -5.26
CA LYS A 131 2.20 -19.96 -4.88
C LYS A 131 1.44 -18.80 -4.24
N ALA A 132 0.33 -18.38 -4.84
CA ALA A 132 -0.51 -17.31 -4.31
C ALA A 132 -1.10 -17.69 -2.95
N ARG A 133 -1.53 -18.95 -2.79
CA ARG A 133 -1.99 -19.48 -1.51
C ARG A 133 -0.92 -19.42 -0.43
N THR A 134 0.33 -19.82 -0.73
CA THR A 134 1.46 -19.70 0.21
C THR A 134 1.75 -18.26 0.58
N GLN A 135 1.74 -17.34 -0.39
CA GLN A 135 1.93 -15.91 -0.12
C GLN A 135 0.81 -15.35 0.75
N LEU A 136 -0.45 -15.69 0.47
CA LEU A 136 -1.60 -15.28 1.27
C LEU A 136 -1.52 -15.85 2.69
N GLN A 137 -1.10 -17.11 2.84
CA GLN A 137 -0.88 -17.72 4.16
C GLN A 137 0.17 -16.95 4.96
N ARG A 138 1.30 -16.59 4.35
CA ARG A 138 2.33 -15.77 5.00
C ARG A 138 1.78 -14.40 5.40
N PHE A 139 0.99 -13.77 4.52
CA PHE A 139 0.33 -12.49 4.81
C PHE A 139 -0.59 -12.58 6.03
N VAL A 140 -1.53 -13.54 6.03
CA VAL A 140 -2.49 -13.73 7.12
C VAL A 140 -1.78 -14.07 8.43
N SER A 141 -0.78 -14.96 8.41
CA SER A 141 -0.02 -15.31 9.60
C SER A 141 0.74 -14.12 10.19
N ALA A 142 1.39 -13.29 9.36
CA ALA A 142 2.07 -12.08 9.83
C ALA A 142 1.08 -11.06 10.41
N ALA A 143 -0.05 -10.83 9.73
CA ALA A 143 -1.11 -9.93 10.19
C ALA A 143 -1.70 -10.34 11.54
N GLN A 144 -2.01 -11.63 11.72
CA GLN A 144 -2.49 -12.17 13.00
C GLN A 144 -1.41 -12.07 14.10
N HIS A 145 -0.14 -12.28 13.75
CA HIS A 145 0.96 -12.13 14.72
C HIS A 145 1.07 -10.69 15.23
N TRP A 146 0.99 -9.68 14.34
CA TRP A 146 0.99 -8.27 14.75
C TRP A 146 -0.22 -7.88 15.59
N GLN A 147 -1.40 -8.44 15.30
CA GLN A 147 -2.61 -8.21 16.07
C GLN A 147 -2.49 -8.74 17.51
N GLN A 148 -1.82 -9.89 17.69
CA GLN A 148 -1.70 -10.58 18.97
C GLN A 148 -0.47 -10.17 19.79
N ALA A 149 0.41 -9.34 19.23
CA ALA A 149 1.60 -8.84 19.92
C ALA A 149 1.21 -7.92 21.10
N ALA A 150 2.12 -7.77 22.07
CA ALA A 150 1.91 -6.89 23.21
C ALA A 150 1.70 -5.42 22.79
N ASP A 151 2.40 -5.00 21.73
CA ASP A 151 2.19 -3.75 21.01
C ASP A 151 1.31 -4.00 19.77
N ALA A 152 0.03 -4.30 20.02
CA ALA A 152 -0.91 -4.74 19.00
C ALA A 152 -1.00 -3.74 17.83
N ARG A 153 -0.88 -4.27 16.60
CA ARG A 153 -1.04 -3.50 15.37
C ARG A 153 -1.98 -4.23 14.43
N VAL A 154 -2.87 -3.49 13.80
CA VAL A 154 -3.79 -4.03 12.79
C VAL A 154 -3.36 -3.51 11.44
N ILE A 155 -2.97 -4.40 10.53
CA ILE A 155 -2.58 -4.01 9.17
C ILE A 155 -3.75 -3.31 8.46
N ASP A 156 -3.47 -2.25 7.71
CA ASP A 156 -4.51 -1.51 7.00
C ASP A 156 -5.04 -2.32 5.82
N LEU A 157 -6.21 -2.92 6.05
CA LEU A 157 -7.04 -3.56 5.04
C LEU A 157 -8.33 -2.78 4.79
N TYR A 158 -8.48 -1.54 5.25
CA TYR A 158 -9.69 -0.74 5.05
C TYR A 158 -9.89 -0.33 3.57
N GLY A 159 -8.81 -0.06 2.85
CA GLY A 159 -8.86 0.13 1.40
C GLY A 159 -9.22 -1.16 0.67
N TYR A 160 -10.21 -1.13 -0.22
CA TYR A 160 -10.65 -2.33 -0.94
C TYR A 160 -9.50 -2.94 -1.76
N ASP A 161 -8.65 -2.13 -2.38
CA ASP A 161 -7.65 -2.59 -3.35
C ASP A 161 -6.25 -2.76 -2.75
N ASN A 162 -6.12 -2.84 -1.43
CA ASN A 162 -4.81 -2.87 -0.77
C ASN A 162 -4.12 -4.23 -0.86
N LEU A 163 -4.86 -5.34 -1.05
CA LEU A 163 -4.30 -6.69 -1.25
C LEU A 163 -4.88 -7.31 -2.53
N VAL A 164 -4.02 -7.53 -3.52
CA VAL A 164 -4.42 -7.95 -4.87
C VAL A 164 -3.59 -9.13 -5.36
N LEU A 165 -4.07 -9.84 -6.37
CA LEU A 165 -3.21 -10.60 -7.27
C LEU A 165 -2.75 -9.70 -8.41
N ASP A 166 -1.46 -9.71 -8.69
CA ASP A 166 -0.93 -9.10 -9.90
C ASP A 166 -1.18 -9.98 -11.14
N ARG A 167 -0.88 -9.46 -12.33
CA ARG A 167 -1.00 -10.21 -13.60
C ARG A 167 -0.12 -11.46 -13.69
N ASN A 168 0.86 -11.59 -12.80
CA ASN A 168 1.71 -12.78 -12.67
C ASN A 168 1.23 -13.70 -11.52
N TYR A 169 0.01 -13.48 -11.04
CA TYR A 169 -0.64 -14.24 -9.98
C TYR A 169 0.09 -14.24 -8.63
N ASN A 170 0.88 -13.20 -8.35
CA ASN A 170 1.48 -13.01 -7.02
C ASN A 170 0.56 -12.16 -6.16
N VAL A 171 0.46 -12.49 -4.88
CA VAL A 171 -0.20 -11.63 -3.88
C VAL A 171 0.65 -10.39 -3.67
N ARG A 172 0.05 -9.21 -3.76
CA ARG A 172 0.70 -7.91 -3.55
C ARG A 172 -0.09 -7.06 -2.57
N TYR A 173 0.57 -6.59 -1.52
CA TYR A 173 0.06 -5.54 -0.64
C TYR A 173 0.60 -4.18 -1.11
N ILE A 174 -0.26 -3.32 -1.64
CA ILE A 174 0.17 -2.16 -2.43
C ILE A 174 0.16 -0.84 -1.68
N ASP A 175 -0.20 -0.79 -0.39
CA ASP A 175 -0.15 0.45 0.38
C ASP A 175 1.28 0.76 0.90
N SER A 176 1.55 2.02 1.22
CA SER A 176 2.87 2.46 1.70
C SER A 176 2.82 3.49 2.83
N PHE A 177 1.67 4.12 3.08
CA PHE A 177 1.52 5.06 4.18
C PHE A 177 0.53 4.51 5.20
N GLU A 178 0.77 4.81 6.48
CA GLU A 178 -0.18 4.47 7.57
C GLU A 178 -0.66 3.01 7.55
N VAL A 179 0.25 2.11 7.16
CA VAL A 179 -0.04 0.70 6.89
C VAL A 179 -0.47 -0.14 8.11
N PHE A 180 -0.46 0.48 9.29
CA PHE A 180 -0.93 -0.10 10.54
C PHE A 180 -1.83 0.89 11.27
N PHE A 181 -2.98 0.41 11.74
CA PHE A 181 -3.73 1.03 12.82
C PHE A 181 -3.18 0.57 14.18
N ASN A 182 -3.24 1.48 15.16
CA ASN A 182 -2.82 1.21 16.54
C ASN A 182 -4.07 1.23 17.45
N PRO A 183 -4.65 0.06 17.80
CA PRO A 183 -5.86 -0.03 18.62
C PRO A 183 -5.75 0.65 19.99
N ASP A 184 -4.55 0.71 20.57
CA ASP A 184 -4.29 1.36 21.85
C ASP A 184 -4.73 2.84 21.87
N LEU A 185 -4.71 3.51 20.71
CA LEU A 185 -5.19 4.88 20.59
C LEU A 185 -6.70 5.02 20.91
N LEU A 186 -7.49 3.96 20.73
CA LEU A 186 -8.91 3.97 21.10
C LEU A 186 -9.14 3.90 22.61
N VAL A 187 -8.15 3.44 23.37
CA VAL A 187 -8.26 3.29 24.83
C VAL A 187 -7.60 4.46 25.55
N ILE A 188 -6.53 5.01 24.97
CA ILE A 188 -5.75 6.10 25.58
C ILE A 188 -6.48 7.46 25.45
N LEU A 189 -7.30 7.65 24.43
CA LEU A 189 -8.00 8.92 24.19
C LEU A 189 -9.34 8.96 24.94
N ASP A 190 -9.59 10.05 25.68
CA ASP A 190 -10.85 10.27 26.43
C ASP A 190 -12.10 10.25 25.53
N GLN A 191 -11.94 10.62 24.26
CA GLN A 191 -12.95 10.49 23.21
C GLN A 191 -12.31 9.78 22.02
N PRO A 192 -12.49 8.45 21.88
CA PRO A 192 -11.90 7.71 20.78
C PRO A 192 -12.49 8.15 19.45
N ASP A 193 -11.65 8.24 18.42
CA ASP A 193 -12.09 8.55 17.07
C ASP A 193 -12.99 7.43 16.52
N PRO A 194 -14.29 7.69 16.30
CA PRO A 194 -15.21 6.67 15.80
C PRO A 194 -14.83 6.19 14.38
N VAL A 195 -14.13 7.03 13.60
CA VAL A 195 -13.65 6.66 12.26
C VAL A 195 -12.50 5.65 12.37
N LEU A 196 -11.55 5.86 13.28
CA LEU A 196 -10.48 4.90 13.55
C LEU A 196 -11.03 3.55 14.02
N ALA A 197 -12.00 3.57 14.93
CA ALA A 197 -12.64 2.34 15.43
C ALA A 197 -13.29 1.54 14.29
N GLN A 198 -14.07 2.21 13.44
CA GLN A 198 -14.71 1.59 12.28
C GLN A 198 -13.69 1.00 11.30
N ARG A 199 -12.57 1.70 11.06
CA ARG A 199 -11.52 1.20 10.16
C ARG A 199 -10.84 -0.04 10.68
N ILE A 200 -10.52 -0.05 11.98
CA ILE A 200 -9.95 -1.22 12.64
C ILE A 200 -10.91 -2.40 12.53
N GLU A 201 -12.20 -2.19 12.81
CA GLU A 201 -13.22 -3.24 12.69
C GLU A 201 -13.28 -3.82 11.28
N ILE A 202 -13.35 -2.97 10.24
CA ILE A 202 -13.38 -3.42 8.84
C ILE A 202 -12.09 -4.15 8.45
N ALA A 203 -10.93 -3.67 8.89
CA ALA A 203 -9.65 -4.31 8.61
C ALA A 203 -9.57 -5.72 9.24
N LEU A 204 -10.08 -5.88 10.46
CA LEU A 204 -10.17 -7.17 11.14
C LEU A 204 -11.15 -8.13 10.43
N GLN A 205 -12.34 -7.66 10.06
CA GLN A 205 -13.31 -8.45 9.29
C GLN A 205 -12.72 -8.95 7.96
N ARG A 206 -11.92 -8.10 7.29
CA ARG A 206 -11.22 -8.50 6.06
C ARG A 206 -10.09 -9.48 6.31
N LEU A 207 -9.35 -9.35 7.42
CA LEU A 207 -8.36 -10.35 7.80
C LEU A 207 -9.01 -11.72 8.05
N ASP A 208 -10.16 -11.75 8.73
CA ASP A 208 -10.93 -12.98 8.96
C ASP A 208 -11.44 -13.60 7.65
N TYR A 209 -11.89 -12.76 6.71
CA TYR A 209 -12.26 -13.18 5.37
C TYR A 209 -11.07 -13.79 4.61
N LEU A 210 -9.89 -13.16 4.63
CA LEU A 210 -8.69 -13.71 3.99
C LEU A 210 -8.26 -15.06 4.61
N ALA A 211 -8.40 -15.19 5.93
CA ALA A 211 -8.17 -16.46 6.61
C ALA A 211 -9.20 -17.53 6.23
N HIS A 212 -10.46 -17.13 5.99
CA HIS A 212 -11.51 -18.00 5.46
C HIS A 212 -11.20 -18.47 4.04
N LEU A 213 -10.74 -17.59 3.16
CA LEU A 213 -10.31 -17.98 1.81
C LEU A 213 -9.24 -19.08 1.84
N LEU A 214 -8.26 -18.98 2.73
CA LEU A 214 -7.23 -20.00 2.92
C LEU A 214 -7.85 -21.35 3.31
N ARG A 215 -8.70 -21.37 4.35
CA ARG A 215 -9.37 -22.61 4.80
C ARG A 215 -10.22 -23.27 3.72
N GLN A 216 -10.88 -22.49 2.88
CA GLN A 216 -11.71 -23.01 1.79
C GLN A 216 -10.89 -23.43 0.56
N SER A 217 -9.68 -22.90 0.41
CA SER A 217 -8.80 -23.17 -0.74
C SER A 217 -7.74 -24.23 -0.50
N ASP A 218 -7.75 -24.87 0.68
CA ASP A 218 -6.91 -26.02 1.00
C ASP A 218 -7.24 -27.27 0.19
#